data_AF-A0A1F9PD46-F1
#
_entry.id   AF-A0A1F9PD46-F1
#
_cell.length_a   1.000
_cell.length_b   1.000
_cell.length_c   1.000
_cell.angle_alpha   90.00
_cell.angle_beta   90.00
_cell.angle_gamma   90.00
#
_symmetry.space_group_name_H-M   'P 1'
#
loop_
_entity.id
_entity.type
_entity.pdbx_description
1 polymer ?
#
loop_
_entity_poly.entity_id
_entity_poly.type
_entity_poly.pdbx_seq_one_letter_code
_entity_poly.pdbx_strand_id
1 'polypeptide(L)'
;MWLTPHARVRWLQRCSHLDLDTEFDAAKRASKAMINRLRRGWERSQGVGTWPAHYDYLVSPGGAVFIACDGVVITIMRAKDVKQWDNRTVADDRLRRRHAIV
;
A
#
# COMPACT_ATOMS: atom_id res chain seq x y z
N MET A 1 -17.44 -4.65 7.56
CA MET A 1 -16.41 -3.70 7.08
C MET A 1 -16.86 -3.19 5.71
N TRP A 2 -16.84 -1.89 5.45
CA TRP A 2 -17.43 -1.31 4.22
C TRP A 2 -16.40 -0.53 3.39
N LEU A 3 -16.57 -0.49 2.07
CA LEU A 3 -15.73 0.29 1.17
C LEU A 3 -16.30 1.68 0.94
N THR A 4 -15.47 2.71 1.17
CA THR A 4 -15.77 4.09 0.74
C THR A 4 -15.88 4.19 -0.79
N PRO A 5 -16.56 5.24 -1.33
CA PRO A 5 -16.58 5.49 -2.78
C PRO A 5 -15.17 5.58 -3.38
N HIS A 6 -14.23 6.22 -2.66
CA HIS A 6 -12.83 6.30 -3.09
C HIS A 6 -12.19 4.91 -3.20
N ALA A 7 -12.37 4.05 -2.18
CA ALA A 7 -11.84 2.69 -2.20
C ALA A 7 -12.43 1.86 -3.36
N ARG A 8 -13.72 2.02 -3.67
CA ARG A 8 -14.36 1.36 -4.83
C ARG A 8 -13.73 1.80 -6.16
N VAL A 9 -13.49 3.10 -6.35
CA VAL A 9 -12.81 3.60 -7.56
C VAL A 9 -11.39 3.02 -7.65
N ARG A 10 -10.65 3.00 -6.54
CA ARG A 10 -9.29 2.41 -6.50
C ARG A 10 -9.30 0.91 -6.79
N TRP A 11 -10.32 0.19 -6.33
CA TRP A 11 -10.52 -1.22 -6.66
C TRP A 11 -10.65 -1.41 -8.17
N LEU A 12 -11.58 -0.70 -8.81
CA LEU A 12 -11.80 -0.83 -10.26
C LEU A 12 -10.55 -0.46 -11.08
N GLN A 13 -9.76 0.51 -10.62
CA GLN A 13 -8.53 0.91 -11.30
C GLN A 13 -7.39 -0.12 -11.19
N ARG A 14 -7.31 -0.88 -10.09
CA ARG A 14 -6.09 -1.64 -9.73
C ARG A 14 -6.31 -3.14 -9.56
N CYS A 15 -7.54 -3.53 -9.25
CA CYS A 15 -7.94 -4.86 -8.81
C CYS A 15 -9.16 -5.39 -9.59
N SER A 16 -9.58 -4.76 -10.70
CA SER A 16 -10.78 -5.15 -11.46
C SER A 16 -10.79 -6.60 -11.98
N HIS A 17 -9.63 -7.24 -12.06
CA HIS A 17 -9.47 -8.65 -12.44
C HIS A 17 -9.63 -9.62 -11.27
N LEU A 18 -9.81 -9.12 -10.04
CA LEU A 18 -10.08 -9.91 -8.86
C LEU A 18 -11.55 -9.78 -8.44
N ASP A 19 -12.07 -10.84 -7.83
CA ASP A 19 -13.37 -10.81 -7.20
C ASP A 19 -13.30 -10.07 -5.85
N LEU A 20 -14.08 -9.02 -5.68
CA LEU A 20 -14.00 -8.15 -4.51
C LEU A 20 -14.39 -8.90 -3.24
N ASP A 21 -15.51 -9.60 -3.26
CA ASP A 21 -16.09 -10.22 -2.07
C ASP A 21 -15.19 -11.37 -1.59
N THR A 22 -14.72 -12.22 -2.51
CA THR A 22 -13.78 -13.31 -2.21
C THR A 22 -12.47 -12.78 -1.60
N GLU A 23 -11.88 -11.75 -2.20
CA GLU A 23 -10.62 -11.19 -1.71
C GLU A 23 -10.76 -10.46 -0.37
N PHE A 24 -11.92 -9.84 -0.15
CA PHE A 24 -12.21 -9.12 1.07
C PHE A 24 -12.46 -10.09 2.25
N ASP A 25 -13.24 -11.14 2.02
CA ASP A 25 -13.51 -12.18 3.02
C ASP A 25 -12.25 -13.00 3.35
N ALA A 26 -11.38 -13.22 2.36
CA ALA A 26 -10.12 -13.93 2.55
C ALA A 26 -8.97 -13.03 3.09
N ALA A 27 -9.19 -11.72 3.23
CA ALA A 27 -8.15 -10.78 3.65
C ALA A 27 -7.73 -11.02 5.11
N LYS A 28 -6.41 -10.97 5.36
CA LYS A 28 -5.84 -11.12 6.71
C LYS A 28 -4.96 -9.92 7.04
N ARG A 29 -4.65 -9.73 8.32
CA ARG A 29 -3.72 -8.67 8.76
C ARG A 29 -2.41 -8.73 7.99
N ALA A 30 -1.94 -7.58 7.55
CA ALA A 30 -0.68 -7.45 6.84
C ALA A 30 0.47 -7.98 7.69
N SER A 31 1.40 -8.69 7.06
CA SER A 31 2.62 -9.14 7.76
C SER A 31 3.49 -7.94 8.16
N LYS A 32 4.28 -8.11 9.23
CA LYS A 32 5.26 -7.09 9.68
C LYS A 32 6.17 -6.61 8.55
N ALA A 33 6.58 -7.52 7.65
CA ALA A 33 7.40 -7.18 6.50
C ALA A 33 6.67 -6.27 5.50
N MET A 34 5.38 -6.51 5.25
CA MET A 34 4.55 -5.67 4.38
C MET A 34 4.34 -4.28 4.99
N ILE A 35 3.98 -4.22 6.27
CA ILE A 35 3.78 -2.95 7.00
C ILE A 35 5.07 -2.13 6.97
N ASN A 36 6.23 -2.74 7.24
CA ASN A 36 7.51 -2.04 7.18
C ASN A 36 7.84 -1.52 5.77
N ARG A 37 7.46 -2.24 4.72
CA ARG A 37 7.65 -1.76 3.33
C ARG A 37 6.76 -0.56 3.04
N LEU A 38 5.47 -0.64 3.41
CA LEU A 38 4.54 0.49 3.29
C LEU A 38 5.02 1.70 4.07
N ARG A 39 5.43 1.51 5.32
CA ARG A 39 5.97 2.56 6.18
C ARG A 39 7.15 3.26 5.53
N ARG A 40 8.16 2.50 5.10
CA ARG A 40 9.33 3.08 4.43
C ARG A 40 8.99 3.78 3.13
N GLY A 41 8.01 3.29 2.36
CA GLY A 41 7.55 3.97 1.14
C GLY A 41 6.90 5.31 1.48
N TRP A 42 6.01 5.32 2.47
CA TRP A 42 5.30 6.51 2.94
C TRP A 42 6.23 7.56 3.54
N GLU A 43 7.03 7.18 4.53
CA GLU A 43 7.93 8.10 5.23
C GLU A 43 8.97 8.71 4.30
N ARG A 44 9.30 8.02 3.20
CA ARG A 44 10.15 8.59 2.15
C ARG A 44 9.43 9.60 1.26
N SER A 45 8.13 9.49 1.05
CA SER A 45 7.37 10.44 0.22
C SER A 45 6.77 11.61 0.99
N GLN A 46 6.45 11.41 2.28
CA GLN A 46 5.75 12.38 3.13
C GLN A 46 6.62 12.90 4.29
N GLY A 47 7.80 12.32 4.51
CA GLY A 47 8.71 12.67 5.62
C GLY A 47 8.72 11.62 6.74
N VAL A 48 9.87 11.49 7.40
CA VAL A 48 10.08 10.51 8.48
C VAL A 48 9.15 10.80 9.66
N GLY A 49 8.53 9.76 10.22
CA GLY A 49 7.60 9.88 11.37
C GLY A 49 6.16 10.24 10.99
N THR A 50 5.85 10.48 9.71
CA THR A 50 4.49 10.79 9.25
C THR A 50 3.63 9.56 8.97
N TRP A 51 4.13 8.36 9.25
CA TRP A 51 3.41 7.11 8.99
C TRP A 51 2.11 7.03 9.80
N PRO A 52 0.95 6.82 9.16
CA PRO A 52 -0.34 6.74 9.85
C PRO A 52 -0.53 5.37 10.50
N ALA A 53 0.12 5.17 11.65
CA ALA A 53 0.13 3.88 12.37
C ALA A 53 -1.22 3.45 12.95
N HIS A 54 -2.19 4.36 13.03
CA HIS A 54 -3.53 4.11 13.59
C HIS A 54 -4.47 3.37 12.64
N TYR A 55 -4.10 3.18 11.38
CA TYR A 55 -4.89 2.42 10.43
C TYR A 55 -4.64 0.91 10.50
N ASP A 56 -5.68 0.15 10.17
CA ASP A 56 -5.58 -1.27 9.91
C ASP A 56 -5.15 -1.54 8.47
N TYR A 57 -4.22 -2.47 8.31
CA TYR A 57 -3.71 -2.89 7.01
C TYR A 57 -4.02 -4.37 6.81
N LEU A 58 -4.85 -4.68 5.82
CA LEU A 58 -5.21 -6.05 5.46
C LEU A 58 -4.64 -6.38 4.08
N VAL A 59 -4.26 -7.64 3.88
CA VAL A 59 -3.73 -8.15 2.62
C VAL A 59 -4.51 -9.39 2.22
N SER A 60 -5.00 -9.38 0.98
CA SER A 60 -5.73 -10.49 0.39
C SER A 60 -4.78 -11.51 -0.27
N PRO A 61 -5.23 -12.75 -0.53
CA PRO A 61 -4.44 -13.74 -1.26
C PRO A 61 -4.01 -13.29 -2.66
N GLY A 62 -4.88 -12.58 -3.39
CA GLY A 62 -4.57 -11.97 -4.69
C GLY A 62 -3.61 -10.76 -4.60
N GLY A 63 -3.20 -10.38 -3.39
CA GLY A 63 -2.25 -9.29 -3.16
C GLY A 63 -2.86 -7.90 -3.26
N ALA A 64 -4.17 -7.76 -3.02
CA ALA A 64 -4.77 -6.47 -2.70
C ALA A 64 -4.42 -6.09 -1.26
N VAL A 65 -4.17 -4.80 -1.02
CA VAL A 65 -3.88 -4.22 0.28
C VAL A 65 -4.99 -3.24 0.60
N PHE A 66 -5.78 -3.56 1.62
CA PHE A 66 -6.84 -2.70 2.13
C PHE A 66 -6.30 -1.87 3.29
N ILE A 67 -6.49 -0.56 3.23
CA ILE A 67 -6.18 0.35 4.33
C ILE A 67 -7.49 0.81 4.94
N ALA A 68 -7.64 0.64 6.24
CA ALA A 68 -8.89 0.85 6.92
C ALA A 68 -8.76 1.65 8.22
N CYS A 69 -9.83 2.36 8.55
CA CYS A 69 -10.02 3.10 9.79
C CYS A 69 -11.37 2.69 10.38
N ASP A 70 -11.41 2.26 11.64
CA ASP A 70 -12.65 1.93 12.35
C ASP A 70 -13.57 0.96 11.58
N GLY A 71 -12.98 -0.05 10.92
CA GLY A 71 -13.74 -1.03 10.13
C GLY A 71 -14.26 -0.51 8.78
N VAL A 72 -13.77 0.63 8.28
CA VAL A 72 -14.09 1.19 6.96
C VAL A 72 -12.83 1.23 6.10
N VAL A 73 -12.89 0.66 4.89
CA VAL A 73 -11.79 0.72 3.91
C VAL A 73 -11.78 2.09 3.25
N ILE A 74 -10.72 2.85 3.52
CA ILE A 74 -10.52 4.20 2.99
C ILE A 74 -9.81 4.19 1.63
N THR A 75 -8.92 3.22 1.39
CA THR A 75 -8.22 3.10 0.11
C THR A 75 -7.65 1.70 -0.10
N ILE A 76 -7.29 1.40 -1.36
CA ILE A 76 -6.81 0.08 -1.78
C ILE A 76 -5.60 0.22 -2.71
N MET A 77 -4.61 -0.65 -2.52
CA MET A 77 -3.40 -0.75 -3.34
C MET A 77 -3.14 -2.21 -3.71
N ARG A 78 -2.26 -2.46 -4.69
CA ARG A 78 -1.68 -3.80 -4.86
C ARG A 78 -0.34 -3.91 -4.15
N ALA A 79 -0.05 -5.07 -3.59
CA ALA A 79 1.26 -5.38 -3.03
C ALA A 79 2.40 -5.22 -4.05
N LYS A 80 2.12 -5.49 -5.35
CA LYS A 80 3.08 -5.24 -6.44
C LYS A 80 3.37 -3.74 -6.62
N ASP A 81 2.36 -2.89 -6.50
CA ASP A 81 2.50 -1.44 -6.65
C ASP A 81 3.29 -0.86 -5.47
N VAL A 82 3.07 -1.40 -4.27
CA VAL A 82 3.87 -1.07 -3.07
C VAL A 82 5.35 -1.42 -3.30
N LYS A 83 5.63 -2.59 -3.87
CA LYS A 83 7.01 -3.00 -4.23
C LYS A 83 7.60 -2.10 -5.31
N GLN A 84 6.84 -1.74 -6.34
CA GLN A 84 7.32 -0.84 -7.40
C GLN A 84 7.58 0.57 -6.88
N TRP A 85 6.72 1.08 -6.01
CA TRP A 85 6.89 2.37 -5.34
C TRP A 85 8.16 2.39 -4.48
N ASP A 86 8.40 1.32 -3.71
CA ASP A 86 9.64 1.14 -2.93
C ASP A 86 10.89 1.05 -3.84
N ASN A 87 10.79 0.34 -4.97
CA ASN A 87 11.93 0.09 -5.87
C ASN A 87 12.30 1.27 -6.78
N ARG A 88 11.33 1.91 -7.44
CA ARG A 88 11.60 3.03 -8.38
C ARG A 88 12.35 4.16 -7.66
N THR A 89 11.95 4.45 -6.44
CA THR A 89 12.53 5.52 -5.65
C THR A 89 13.92 5.17 -5.11
N VAL A 90 14.22 3.89 -4.84
CA VAL A 90 15.59 3.43 -4.50
C VAL A 90 16.54 3.58 -5.71
N ALA A 91 16.05 3.39 -6.93
CA ALA A 91 16.82 3.64 -8.13
C ALA A 91 17.13 5.14 -8.27
N ASP A 92 16.15 6.01 -8.02
CA ASP A 92 16.33 7.47 -8.03
C ASP A 92 17.31 7.94 -6.93
N ASP A 93 17.23 7.40 -5.71
CA ASP A 93 18.17 7.70 -4.63
C ASP A 93 19.61 7.29 -4.98
N ARG A 94 19.78 6.12 -5.63
CA ARG A 94 21.09 5.65 -6.11
C ARG A 94 21.64 6.55 -7.21
N LEU A 95 20.79 7.00 -8.13
CA LEU A 95 21.17 7.94 -9.18
C LEU A 95 21.59 9.29 -8.60
N ARG A 96 20.81 9.86 -7.68
CA ARG A 96 21.15 11.12 -6.99
C ARG A 96 22.47 11.04 -6.23
N ARG A 97 22.73 9.94 -5.52
CA ARG A 97 24.01 9.74 -4.80
C ARG A 97 25.22 9.62 -5.74
N ARG A 98 25.05 9.04 -6.94
CA ARG A 98 26.12 8.99 -7.95
C ARG A 98 26.43 10.37 -8.53
N HIS A 99 25.40 11.21 -8.71
CA HIS A 99 25.56 12.56 -9.27
C HIS A 99 25.98 13.61 -8.23
N ALA A 100 25.80 13.36 -6.93
CA ALA A 100 26.29 14.22 -5.85
C ALA A 100 27.79 14.07 -5.58
N ILE A 101 28.45 13.09 -6.22
CA ILE A 101 29.90 12.91 -6.23
C ILE A 101 30.41 13.38 -7.59
N VAL A 102 30.22 14.67 -7.89
CA VAL A 102 30.86 15.40 -8.99
C VAL A 102 31.17 16.79 -8.48
#